data_AF-A0A946FTS1-F1
#
_entry.id   AF-A0A946FTS1-F1
#
_cell.length_a   1.000
_cell.length_b   1.000
_cell.length_c   1.000
_cell.angle_alpha   90.00
_cell.angle_beta   90.00
_cell.angle_gamma   90.00
#
_symmetry.space_group_name_H-M   'P 1'
#
loop_
_entity.id
_entity.type
_entity.pdbx_description
1 polymer ?
#
loop_
_entity_poly.entity_id
_entity_poly.type
_entity_poly.pdbx_seq_one_letter_code
_entity_poly.pdbx_strand_id
1 'polypeptide(L)'
;IQDVGLKKGDYLAHNHTVKNLRKTQWRPKLLSRIGTEKWIEQGKKSIIDRAKSKLDDILNNHKPKPIDNKKLSQINTLLKNFK
;
A
#
# COMPACT_ATOMS: atom_id res chain seq x y z
N ILE A 1 5.55 -11.36 26.36
CA ILE A 1 6.27 -10.42 27.27
C ILE A 1 6.90 -11.21 28.41
N GLN A 2 6.14 -12.06 29.12
CA GLN A 2 6.69 -12.96 30.15
C GLN A 2 7.84 -13.84 29.61
N ASP A 3 7.72 -14.37 28.39
CA ASP A 3 8.71 -15.28 27.77
C ASP A 3 10.08 -14.63 27.42
N VAL A 4 10.13 -13.33 27.17
CA VAL A 4 11.36 -12.62 26.76
C VAL A 4 11.95 -11.83 27.94
N GLY A 5 11.12 -11.46 28.92
CA GLY A 5 11.56 -10.88 30.19
C GLY A 5 12.24 -9.49 30.08
N LEU A 6 12.69 -8.98 31.23
CA LEU A 6 13.37 -7.68 31.38
C LEU A 6 14.88 -7.71 31.02
N LYS A 7 15.45 -8.90 30.80
CA LYS A 7 16.89 -9.07 30.53
C LYS A 7 17.15 -9.22 29.03
N LYS A 8 17.55 -8.12 28.36
CA LYS A 8 18.27 -8.05 27.07
C LYS A 8 17.81 -8.92 25.88
N GLY A 9 16.68 -9.63 25.95
CA GLY A 9 16.12 -10.36 24.82
C GLY A 9 15.42 -9.39 23.87
N ASP A 10 15.72 -9.48 22.57
CA ASP A 10 14.91 -8.82 21.56
C ASP A 10 13.69 -9.69 21.18
N TYR A 11 12.66 -9.04 20.66
CA TYR A 11 11.45 -9.72 20.20
C TYR A 11 11.49 -10.03 18.70
N LEU A 12 12.59 -9.75 17.99
CA LEU A 12 12.63 -9.79 16.53
C LEU A 12 12.49 -11.23 16.02
N ALA A 13 13.19 -12.17 16.67
CA ALA A 13 13.13 -13.60 16.33
C ALA A 13 12.05 -14.39 17.08
N HIS A 14 11.28 -13.74 17.97
CA HIS A 14 10.28 -14.44 18.78
C HIS A 14 9.14 -15.00 17.92
N ASN A 15 8.69 -16.23 18.21
CA ASN A 15 7.65 -16.94 17.46
C ASN A 15 6.39 -16.08 17.25
N HIS A 16 5.96 -15.36 18.29
CA HIS A 16 4.83 -14.42 18.20
C HIS A 16 5.07 -13.31 17.17
N THR A 17 6.26 -12.71 17.16
CA THR A 17 6.62 -11.63 16.22
C THR A 17 6.69 -12.16 14.80
N VAL A 18 7.38 -13.28 14.58
CA VAL A 18 7.49 -13.90 13.24
C VAL A 18 6.11 -14.23 12.66
N LYS A 19 5.19 -14.76 13.48
CA LYS A 19 3.82 -15.12 13.08
C LYS A 19 2.96 -13.91 12.72
N ASN A 20 3.12 -12.79 13.43
CA ASN A 20 2.16 -11.67 13.37
C ASN A 20 2.67 -10.42 12.64
N LEU A 21 3.98 -10.21 12.55
CA LEU A 21 4.59 -8.96 12.06
C LEU A 21 4.05 -8.52 10.70
N ARG A 22 3.93 -9.45 9.74
CA ARG A 22 3.45 -9.11 8.38
C ARG A 22 1.96 -8.77 8.34
N LYS A 23 1.17 -9.24 9.30
CA LYS A 23 -0.29 -9.04 9.37
C LYS A 23 -0.67 -7.77 10.11
N THR A 24 0.09 -7.40 11.14
CA THR A 24 -0.24 -6.27 12.01
C THR A 24 0.45 -4.97 11.58
N GLN A 25 1.61 -5.08 10.92
CA GLN A 25 2.36 -3.90 10.52
C GLN A 25 1.76 -3.26 9.27
N TRP A 26 1.24 -2.04 9.42
CA TRP A 26 0.91 -1.21 8.26
C TRP A 26 2.15 -1.03 7.37
N ARG A 27 1.96 -1.25 6.07
CA ARG A 27 3.00 -1.09 5.06
C ARG A 27 2.69 0.13 4.19
N PRO A 28 3.55 1.16 4.23
CA PRO A 28 3.32 2.35 3.41
C PRO A 28 3.45 2.00 1.93
N LYS A 29 2.57 2.56 1.11
CA LYS A 29 2.66 2.45 -0.36
C LYS A 29 3.69 3.43 -0.95
N LEU A 30 3.82 4.63 -0.35
CA LEU A 30 4.67 5.70 -0.87
C LEU A 30 5.94 5.94 -0.05
N LEU A 31 5.90 5.79 1.28
CA LEU A 31 7.07 6.04 2.12
C LEU A 31 8.15 4.96 1.93
N SER A 32 9.41 5.37 2.02
CA SER A 32 10.54 4.45 2.05
C SER A 32 10.88 4.05 3.47
N ARG A 33 11.12 2.76 3.70
CA ARG A 33 11.70 2.24 4.95
C ARG A 33 13.01 1.48 4.71
N ILE A 34 13.61 1.67 3.53
CA ILE A 34 14.92 1.09 3.21
C ILE A 34 16.02 1.96 3.83
N GLY A 35 17.15 1.35 4.18
CA GLY A 35 18.31 2.08 4.68
C GLY A 35 18.86 3.06 3.64
N THR A 36 19.57 4.08 4.11
CA THR A 36 20.07 5.20 3.30
C THR A 36 20.91 4.75 2.11
N GLU A 37 21.86 3.84 2.31
CA GLU A 37 22.73 3.31 1.25
C GLU A 37 21.92 2.70 0.10
N LYS A 38 20.98 1.80 0.44
CA LYS A 38 20.09 1.18 -0.54
C LYS A 38 19.15 2.18 -1.22
N TRP A 39 18.70 3.20 -0.50
CA TRP A 39 17.92 4.29 -1.11
C TRP A 39 18.74 5.09 -2.12
N ILE A 40 20.02 5.29 -1.83
CA ILE A 40 20.98 5.92 -2.73
C ILE A 40 21.19 5.08 -3.99
N GLU A 41 21.47 3.79 -3.84
CA GLU A 41 21.62 2.85 -4.96
C GLU A 41 20.37 2.77 -5.84
N GLN A 42 19.17 2.93 -5.25
CA GLN A 42 17.90 2.96 -5.98
C GLN A 42 17.59 4.32 -6.64
N GLY A 43 18.58 5.20 -6.74
CA GLY A 43 18.47 6.48 -7.44
C GLY A 43 17.88 7.61 -6.61
N LYS A 44 17.92 7.52 -5.27
CA LYS A 44 17.54 8.60 -4.34
C LYS A 44 16.15 9.20 -4.60
N LYS A 45 15.18 8.36 -4.99
CA LYS A 45 13.83 8.83 -5.37
C LYS A 45 13.17 9.58 -4.23
N SER A 46 12.67 10.79 -4.54
CA SER A 46 11.85 11.57 -3.61
C SER A 46 10.48 10.91 -3.42
N ILE A 47 9.72 11.40 -2.43
CA ILE A 47 8.34 10.96 -2.23
C ILE A 47 7.45 11.32 -3.43
N ILE A 48 7.73 12.44 -4.11
CA ILE A 48 6.99 12.90 -5.28
C ILE A 48 7.25 12.00 -6.48
N ASP A 49 8.50 11.58 -6.72
CA ASP A 49 8.84 10.67 -7.82
C ASP A 49 8.12 9.33 -7.66
N ARG A 50 8.05 8.83 -6.41
CA ARG A 50 7.32 7.60 -6.08
C ARG A 50 5.81 7.76 -6.26
N ALA A 51 5.25 8.91 -5.89
CA ALA A 51 3.84 9.21 -6.07
C ALA A 51 3.48 9.26 -7.57
N LYS A 52 4.29 9.93 -8.39
CA LYS A 52 4.12 9.97 -9.86
C LYS A 52 4.17 8.56 -10.46
N SER A 53 5.20 7.79 -10.14
CA SER A 53 5.31 6.40 -10.61
C SER A 53 4.12 5.55 -10.19
N LYS A 54 3.56 5.76 -8.99
CA LYS A 54 2.37 5.04 -8.55
C LYS A 54 1.09 5.50 -9.28
N LEU A 55 0.99 6.79 -9.59
CA LEU A 55 -0.10 7.34 -10.40
C LEU A 55 -0.08 6.72 -11.79
N ASP A 56 1.08 6.71 -12.45
CA ASP A 56 1.25 6.12 -13.78
C ASP A 56 0.86 4.63 -13.80
N ASP A 57 1.27 3.87 -12.79
CA ASP A 57 0.87 2.47 -12.61
C ASP A 57 -0.66 2.31 -12.47
N ILE A 58 -1.32 3.19 -11.70
CA ILE A 58 -2.78 3.15 -11.53
C ILE A 58 -3.47 3.48 -12.86
N LEU A 59 -3.05 4.53 -13.57
CA LEU A 59 -3.67 4.94 -14.83
C LEU A 59 -3.53 3.86 -15.91
N ASN A 60 -2.37 3.19 -15.95
CA ASN A 60 -2.10 2.18 -16.98
C ASN A 60 -2.68 0.80 -16.66
N ASN A 61 -2.71 0.40 -15.39
CA ASN A 61 -2.97 -1.00 -15.01
C ASN A 61 -4.24 -1.20 -14.19
N HIS A 62 -4.82 -0.16 -13.58
CA HIS A 62 -5.99 -0.33 -12.73
C HIS A 62 -7.24 -0.61 -13.58
N LYS A 63 -7.85 -1.78 -13.37
CA LYS A 63 -9.16 -2.13 -13.92
C LYS A 63 -10.21 -1.96 -12.82
N PRO A 64 -11.06 -0.92 -12.89
CA PRO A 64 -12.14 -0.75 -11.93
C PRO A 64 -13.07 -1.96 -11.95
N LYS A 65 -13.70 -2.24 -10.81
CA LYS A 65 -14.75 -3.26 -10.75
C LYS A 65 -15.89 -2.85 -11.70
N PRO A 66 -16.33 -3.72 -12.61
CA PRO A 66 -17.41 -3.37 -13.52
C PRO A 66 -18.69 -3.06 -12.74
N ILE A 67 -19.41 -2.05 -13.21
CA ILE A 67 -20.71 -1.68 -12.68
C ILE A 67 -21.75 -2.65 -13.26
N ASP A 68 -22.72 -3.04 -12.44
CA ASP A 68 -23.86 -3.84 -12.90
C ASP A 68 -24.60 -3.14 -14.05
N ASN A 69 -24.94 -3.91 -15.09
CA ASN A 69 -25.54 -3.38 -16.32
C ASN A 69 -26.82 -2.59 -16.05
N LYS A 70 -27.65 -3.05 -15.11
CA LYS A 70 -28.88 -2.34 -14.74
C LYS A 70 -28.59 -0.94 -14.20
N LYS A 71 -27.59 -0.83 -13.32
CA LYS A 71 -27.15 0.46 -12.76
C LYS A 71 -26.54 1.35 -13.83
N LEU A 72 -25.74 0.79 -14.74
CA LEU A 72 -25.15 1.52 -15.86
C LEU A 72 -26.23 2.12 -16.78
N SER A 73 -27.27 1.36 -17.10
CA SER A 73 -28.42 1.85 -17.88
C SER A 73 -29.13 3.00 -17.18
N GLN A 74 -29.37 2.90 -15.87
CA GLN A 74 -30.01 3.97 -15.09
C GLN A 74 -29.17 5.25 -15.07
N ILE A 75 -27.84 5.13 -14.88
CA ILE A 75 -26.92 6.27 -14.93
C ILE A 75 -26.99 6.95 -16.30
N ASN A 76 -26.97 6.18 -17.39
CA ASN A 76 -27.04 6.73 -18.75
C ASN A 76 -28.37 7.45 -19.02
N THR A 77 -29.49 6.95 -18.49
CA THR A 77 -30.79 7.64 -18.58
C THR A 77 -30.77 8.97 -17.81
N LEU A 78 -30.20 9.00 -16.61
CA LEU A 78 -30.08 10.24 -15.82
C LEU A 78 -29.19 11.27 -16.52
N LEU A 79 -28.05 10.86 -17.08
CA LEU A 79 -27.15 11.75 -17.81
C LEU A 79 -27.79 12.38 -19.04
N LYS A 80 -28.63 11.63 -19.78
CA LYS A 80 -29.36 12.16 -20.94
C LYS A 80 -30.41 13.20 -20.57
N ASN A 81 -31.00 13.07 -19.38
CA ASN A 81 -32.04 13.97 -18.89
C ASN A 81 -31.47 15.14 -18.07
N PHE A 82 -30.17 15.13 -17.78
CA PHE A 82 -29.47 16.21 -17.10
C PHE A 82 -29.22 17.34 -18.10
N LYS A 83 -30.04 18.39 -18.02
CA LYS A 83 -29.83 19.68 -18.69
C LYS A 83 -28.87 20.55 -17.88
#